data_AF-A0A3S0S384-F1
#
_entry.id   AF-A0A3S0S384-F1
#
_cell.length_a   1.000
_cell.length_b   1.000
_cell.length_c   1.000
_cell.angle_alpha   90.00
_cell.angle_beta   90.00
_cell.angle_gamma   90.00
#
_symmetry.space_group_name_H-M   'P 1'
#
loop_
_entity.id
_entity.type
_entity.pdbx_description
1 polymer ?
#
loop_
_entity_poly.entity_id
_entity_poly.type
_entity_poly.pdbx_seq_one_letter_code
_entity_poly.pdbx_strand_id
1 'polypeptide(L)'
;MTHYTYIWEFMVKAGKEAEFVEHYSPDGTWAKLFKQAPGYVETLLLKDRKDGQRYFTVDRWRSEAAYQAFRSRFADSYAALDRVCEDLTTSEKPMGCFDE
;
A
#
# COMPACT_ATOMS: atom_id res chain seq x y z
N MET A 1 4.09 -22.06 1.33
CA MET A 1 5.13 -21.00 1.34
C MET A 1 4.55 -19.89 2.18
N THR A 2 5.31 -19.37 3.15
CA THR A 2 4.89 -18.21 3.93
C THR A 2 5.13 -16.93 3.12
N HIS A 3 4.19 -16.00 3.15
CA HIS A 3 4.32 -14.67 2.57
C HIS A 3 4.74 -13.67 3.63
N TYR A 4 5.53 -12.67 3.20
CA TYR A 4 5.75 -11.45 3.97
C TYR A 4 4.63 -10.46 3.67
N THR A 5 3.88 -10.08 4.69
CA THR A 5 2.72 -9.21 4.57
C THR A 5 2.97 -7.90 5.33
N TYR A 6 2.88 -6.77 4.65
CA TYR A 6 2.99 -5.45 5.27
C TYR A 6 1.63 -4.75 5.26
N ILE A 7 1.17 -4.32 6.44
CA ILE A 7 -0.14 -3.69 6.60
C ILE A 7 0.03 -2.23 7.01
N TRP A 8 -0.73 -1.36 6.35
CA TRP A 8 -0.86 0.05 6.69
C TRP A 8 -2.31 0.40 6.99
N GLU A 9 -2.49 1.34 7.92
CA GLU A 9 -3.75 2.03 8.19
C GLU A 9 -3.68 3.44 7.63
N PHE A 10 -4.77 3.89 7.02
CA PHE A 10 -4.94 5.23 6.48
C PHE A 10 -6.24 5.83 6.99
N MET A 11 -6.17 7.07 7.45
CA MET A 11 -7.33 7.93 7.66
C MET A 11 -7.43 8.88 6.47
N VAL A 12 -8.39 8.64 5.58
CA VAL A 12 -8.55 9.38 4.32
C VAL A 12 -9.31 10.69 4.57
N LYS A 13 -8.85 11.78 3.95
CA LYS A 13 -9.55 13.07 4.03
C LYS A 13 -10.95 12.96 3.42
N ALA A 14 -11.93 13.59 4.06
CA ALA A 14 -13.29 13.64 3.53
C ALA A 14 -13.31 14.21 2.10
N GLY A 15 -13.96 13.52 1.17
CA GLY A 15 -14.04 13.91 -0.24
C GLY A 15 -12.85 13.47 -1.11
N LYS A 16 -11.85 12.81 -0.52
CA LYS A 16 -10.68 12.25 -1.24
C LYS A 16 -10.74 10.73 -1.42
N GLU A 17 -11.83 10.09 -1.01
CA GLU A 17 -11.94 8.63 -0.98
C GLU A 17 -11.83 8.00 -2.38
N ALA A 18 -12.45 8.61 -3.40
CA ALA A 18 -12.37 8.11 -4.77
C ALA A 18 -10.94 8.15 -5.30
N GLU A 19 -10.25 9.28 -5.15
CA GLU A 19 -8.85 9.49 -5.54
C GLU A 19 -7.93 8.53 -4.77
N PHE A 20 -8.17 8.35 -3.46
CA PHE A 20 -7.44 7.38 -2.65
C PHE A 20 -7.61 5.94 -3.18
N VAL A 21 -8.83 5.53 -3.54
CA VAL A 21 -9.08 4.20 -4.12
C VAL A 21 -8.38 4.03 -5.47
N GLU A 22 -8.32 5.07 -6.30
CA GLU A 22 -7.59 5.05 -7.58
C GLU A 22 -6.08 4.77 -7.39
N HIS A 23 -5.49 5.21 -6.28
CA HIS A 23 -4.08 4.99 -5.99
C HIS A 23 -3.78 3.67 -5.25
N TYR A 24 -4.60 3.33 -4.24
CA TYR A 24 -4.29 2.26 -3.27
C TYR A 24 -5.06 0.94 -3.52
N SER A 25 -5.96 0.89 -4.51
CA SER A 25 -6.66 -0.36 -4.88
C SER A 25 -5.71 -1.40 -5.52
N PRO A 26 -6.12 -2.67 -5.65
CA PRO A 26 -5.31 -3.73 -6.29
C PRO A 26 -4.87 -3.44 -7.75
N ASP A 27 -5.57 -2.52 -8.42
CA ASP A 27 -5.26 -2.04 -9.77
C ASP A 27 -4.84 -0.57 -9.81
N GLY A 28 -4.64 0.02 -8.63
CA GLY A 28 -4.20 1.38 -8.45
C GLY A 28 -2.73 1.59 -8.78
N THR A 29 -2.29 2.85 -8.72
CA THR A 29 -0.92 3.23 -9.08
C THR A 29 0.13 2.56 -8.19
N TRP A 30 -0.14 2.38 -6.90
CA TRP A 30 0.78 1.69 -5.98
C TRP A 30 0.96 0.23 -6.38
N ALA A 31 -0.14 -0.50 -6.54
CA ALA A 31 -0.10 -1.90 -6.96
C ALA A 31 0.57 -2.07 -8.33
N LYS A 32 0.35 -1.14 -9.29
CA LYS A 32 1.04 -1.13 -10.58
C LYS A 32 2.56 -0.92 -10.47
N LEU A 33 3.01 -0.11 -9.52
CA LEU A 33 4.44 0.02 -9.22
C LEU A 33 4.99 -1.29 -8.62
N PHE A 34 4.29 -1.86 -7.64
CA PHE A 34 4.71 -3.09 -6.96
C PHE A 34 4.78 -4.29 -7.90
N LYS A 35 3.82 -4.42 -8.85
CA LYS A 35 3.79 -5.46 -9.89
C LYS A 35 5.05 -5.51 -10.76
N GLN A 36 5.86 -4.46 -10.79
CA GLN A 36 7.14 -4.45 -11.54
C GLN A 36 8.28 -5.17 -10.81
N ALA A 37 8.15 -5.44 -9.50
CA ALA A 37 9.18 -6.11 -8.73
C ALA A 37 9.02 -7.63 -8.70
N PRO A 38 10.12 -8.38 -8.88
CA PRO A 38 10.13 -9.80 -8.60
C PRO A 38 9.72 -10.08 -7.15
N GLY A 39 8.73 -10.94 -6.96
CA GLY A 39 8.28 -11.37 -5.65
C GLY A 39 7.14 -10.56 -5.03
N TYR A 40 6.62 -9.54 -5.71
CA TYR A 40 5.28 -9.03 -5.40
C TYR A 40 4.23 -10.13 -5.64
N VAL A 41 3.26 -10.24 -4.74
CA VAL A 41 2.16 -11.21 -4.82
C VAL A 41 0.86 -10.48 -5.12
N GLU A 42 0.43 -9.59 -4.22
CA GLU A 42 -0.80 -8.81 -4.38
C GLU A 42 -0.86 -7.64 -3.40
N THR A 43 -1.82 -6.76 -3.64
CA THR A 43 -2.24 -5.68 -2.75
C THR A 43 -3.74 -5.80 -2.58
N LEU A 44 -4.21 -5.82 -1.35
CA LEU A 44 -5.63 -5.66 -1.03
C LEU A 44 -5.87 -4.27 -0.46
N LEU A 45 -7.04 -3.71 -0.77
CA LEU A 45 -7.55 -2.51 -0.13
C LEU A 45 -8.81 -2.88 0.67
N LEU A 46 -8.76 -2.67 1.98
CA LEU A 46 -9.86 -2.92 2.90
C LEU A 46 -10.41 -1.60 3.39
N LYS A 47 -11.73 -1.45 3.35
CA LYS A 47 -12.44 -0.32 3.97
C LYS A 47 -13.06 -0.76 5.28
N ASP A 48 -12.90 0.03 6.34
CA ASP A 48 -13.58 -0.25 7.60
C ASP A 48 -15.11 -0.09 7.42
N ARG A 49 -15.87 -1.02 8.02
CA ARG A 49 -17.34 -1.01 7.99
C ARG A 49 -17.94 0.02 8.94
N LYS A 50 -17.20 0.41 10.00
CA LYS A 50 -17.66 1.34 11.04
C LYS A 50 -17.21 2.78 10.79
N ASP A 51 -16.08 2.95 10.12
CA ASP A 51 -15.51 4.25 9.80
C ASP A 51 -15.26 4.36 8.29
N GLY A 52 -16.05 5.18 7.61
CA GLY A 52 -15.99 5.33 6.16
C GLY A 52 -14.71 6.00 5.63
N GLN A 53 -13.91 6.62 6.52
CA GLN A 53 -12.64 7.26 6.20
C GLN A 53 -11.44 6.36 6.50
N ARG A 54 -11.63 5.23 7.19
CA ARG A 54 -10.54 4.35 7.58
C ARG A 54 -10.35 3.22 6.59
N TYR A 55 -9.14 3.12 6.06
CA TYR A 55 -8.75 2.11 5.07
C TYR A 55 -7.46 1.40 5.51
N PHE A 56 -7.26 0.20 4.97
CA PHE A 56 -6.04 -0.57 5.15
C PHE A 56 -5.54 -1.10 3.82
N THR A 57 -4.23 -1.01 3.58
CA THR A 57 -3.59 -1.86 2.56
C THR A 57 -3.01 -3.10 3.20
N VAL A 58 -3.08 -4.20 2.46
CA VAL A 58 -2.38 -5.46 2.79
C VAL A 58 -1.53 -5.80 1.58
N ASP A 59 -0.22 -5.56 1.70
CA ASP A 59 0.74 -5.78 0.62
C ASP A 59 1.51 -7.07 0.86
N ARG A 60 1.32 -8.05 -0.02
CA ARG A 60 1.91 -9.37 0.10
C ARG A 60 3.11 -9.53 -0.83
N TRP A 61 4.15 -10.12 -0.27
CA TRP A 61 5.41 -10.39 -0.93
C TRP A 61 5.83 -11.83 -0.67
N ARG A 62 6.57 -12.42 -1.60
CA ARG A 62 7.12 -13.79 -1.45
C ARG A 62 8.08 -13.90 -0.27
N SER A 63 8.72 -12.81 0.13
CA SER A 63 9.61 -12.72 1.29
C SER A 63 9.89 -11.27 1.65
N GLU A 64 10.38 -11.03 2.87
CA GLU A 64 10.86 -9.71 3.28
C GLU A 64 12.00 -9.21 2.37
N ALA A 65 12.92 -10.10 1.99
CA ALA A 65 14.01 -9.77 1.09
C ALA A 65 13.52 -9.25 -0.28
N ALA A 66 12.41 -9.80 -0.80
CA ALA A 66 11.82 -9.31 -2.05
C ALA A 66 11.25 -7.89 -1.88
N TYR A 67 10.57 -7.61 -0.77
CA TYR A 67 10.08 -6.28 -0.45
C TYR A 67 11.23 -5.27 -0.30
N GLN A 68 12.30 -5.62 0.43
CA GLN A 68 13.45 -4.73 0.61
C GLN A 68 14.19 -4.45 -0.71
N ALA A 69 14.33 -5.47 -1.56
CA ALA A 69 14.89 -5.30 -2.90
C ALA A 69 14.04 -4.36 -3.77
N PHE A 70 12.72 -4.47 -3.69
CA PHE A 70 11.80 -3.53 -4.34
C PHE A 70 12.02 -2.09 -3.82
N ARG A 71 12.02 -1.90 -2.50
CA ARG A 71 12.18 -0.59 -1.85
C ARG A 71 13.47 0.10 -2.26
N SER A 72 14.56 -0.66 -2.40
CA SER A 72 15.85 -0.13 -2.87
C SER A 72 15.82 0.18 -4.37
N ARG A 73 15.32 -0.74 -5.20
CA ARG A 73 15.36 -0.61 -6.67
C ARG A 73 14.44 0.49 -7.20
N PHE A 74 13.30 0.72 -6.57
CA PHE A 74 12.28 1.66 -7.03
C PHE A 74 12.16 2.89 -6.12
N ALA A 75 13.21 3.22 -5.36
CA ALA A 75 13.19 4.29 -4.36
C ALA A 75 12.69 5.64 -4.92
N ASP A 76 13.15 6.03 -6.10
CA ASP A 76 12.75 7.31 -6.72
C ASP A 76 11.29 7.30 -7.16
N SER A 77 10.84 6.23 -7.82
CA SER A 77 9.44 6.07 -8.23
C SER A 77 8.50 5.97 -7.02
N TYR A 78 8.94 5.29 -5.96
CA TYR A 78 8.22 5.20 -4.69
C TYR A 78 8.04 6.60 -4.11
N ALA A 79 9.13 7.36 -3.94
CA ALA A 79 9.09 8.70 -3.38
C ALA A 79 8.30 9.69 -4.26
N ALA A 80 8.31 9.53 -5.59
CA ALA A 80 7.49 10.33 -6.48
C ALA A 80 6.00 10.05 -6.29
N LEU A 81 5.62 8.78 -6.20
CA LEU A 81 4.23 8.38 -6.00
C LEU A 81 3.70 8.76 -4.60
N ASP A 82 4.56 8.67 -3.59
CA ASP A 82 4.30 9.10 -2.23
C ASP A 82 3.88 10.58 -2.17
N ARG A 83 4.65 11.46 -2.83
CA ARG A 83 4.31 12.90 -2.93
C ARG A 83 2.98 13.17 -3.64
N VAL A 84 2.60 12.35 -4.61
CA VAL A 84 1.28 12.47 -5.27
C VAL A 84 0.16 12.16 -4.28
N CYS A 85 0.40 11.25 -3.33
CA CYS A 85 -0.60 10.77 -2.39
C CYS A 85 -0.58 11.49 -1.02
N GLU A 86 0.46 12.30 -0.74
CA GLU A 86 0.71 12.97 0.54
C GLU A 86 -0.52 13.73 1.07
N ASP A 87 -1.28 14.33 0.15
CA ASP A 87 -2.43 15.16 0.49
C ASP A 87 -3.77 14.42 0.54
N LEU A 88 -3.79 13.09 0.40
CA LEU A 88 -5.02 12.29 0.41
C LEU A 88 -5.48 11.89 1.81
N THR A 89 -4.57 11.86 2.79
CA THR A 89 -4.82 11.31 4.13
C THR A 89 -4.61 12.36 5.22
N THR A 90 -5.35 12.24 6.33
CA THR A 90 -5.10 13.01 7.55
C THR A 90 -4.04 12.34 8.43
N SER A 91 -3.91 11.02 8.32
CA SER A 91 -2.84 10.25 8.95
C SER A 91 -2.66 8.90 8.26
N GLU A 92 -1.44 8.38 8.34
CA GLU A 92 -1.08 7.04 7.94
C GLU A 92 -0.21 6.37 9.00
N LYS A 93 -0.34 5.06 9.17
CA LYS A 93 0.37 4.32 10.20
C LYS A 93 0.72 2.90 9.73
N PRO A 94 1.98 2.46 9.87
CA PRO A 94 2.30 1.05 9.70
C PRO A 94 1.71 0.24 10.85
N MET A 95 0.95 -0.80 10.51
CA MET A 95 0.35 -1.72 11.47
C MET A 95 1.27 -2.90 11.82
N GLY A 96 2.30 -3.11 11.00
CA GLY A 96 3.33 -4.12 11.22
C GLY A 96 3.55 -5.00 10.01
N CYS A 97 4.59 -5.83 10.11
CA CYS A 97 4.94 -6.84 9.11
C CYS A 97 4.70 -8.23 9.70
N PHE A 98 4.18 -9.14 8.89
CA PHE A 98 3.66 -10.45 9.34
C PHE A 98 4.12 -11.57 8.41
N ASP A 99 4.22 -12.77 8.96
CA ASP A 99 4.37 -14.02 8.20
C ASP A 99 2.98 -14.70 8.07
N GLU A 100 2.54 -14.96 6.84
CA GLU A 100 1.24 -15.58 6.51
C GLU A 100 1.39 -16.88 5.70
#